data_AF-A0A7K1VLT8-F1
#
_entry.id   AF-A0A7K1VLT8-F1
#
_cell.length_a   1.000
_cell.length_b   1.000
_cell.length_c   1.000
_cell.angle_alpha   90.00
_cell.angle_beta   90.00
_cell.angle_gamma   90.00
#
_symmetry.space_group_name_H-M   'P 1'
#
loop_
_entity.id
_entity.type
_entity.pdbx_description
1 polymer ?
#
loop_
_entity_poly.entity_id
_entity_poly.type
_entity_poly.pdbx_seq_one_letter_code
_entity_poly.pdbx_strand_id
1 'polypeptide(L)'
;MAQHHFTATAVRDGRWWLVTILELDTVGQARSVGEVSAVAVEVAALFLGVPEEDVAVAVTVHITPEAEELWREAEAAERESREAQERSASARRRAVAIARADKYSLDAAAAAFGVSRTRVQQLERAATAS
;
A
#
# COMPACT_ATOMS: atom_id res chain seq x y z
N MET A 1 24.97 7.60 -22.47
CA MET A 1 23.98 7.05 -23.41
C MET A 1 22.61 7.57 -23.00
N ALA A 2 21.72 7.84 -23.95
CA ALA A 2 20.40 8.38 -23.64
C ALA A 2 19.46 7.21 -23.37
N GLN A 3 18.90 7.14 -22.17
CA GLN A 3 18.04 6.03 -21.77
C GLN A 3 16.57 6.37 -22.06
N HIS A 4 15.93 5.56 -22.88
CA HIS A 4 14.53 5.69 -23.24
C HIS A 4 13.67 5.09 -22.12
N HIS A 5 12.69 5.84 -21.64
CA HIS A 5 11.80 5.42 -20.56
C HIS A 5 10.36 5.35 -21.05
N PHE A 6 9.72 4.22 -20.84
CA PHE A 6 8.32 3.99 -21.21
C PHE A 6 7.52 3.40 -20.06
N THR A 7 6.21 3.49 -20.20
CA THR A 7 5.28 2.71 -19.40
C THR A 7 4.65 1.63 -20.27
N ALA A 8 4.29 0.50 -19.66
CA ALA A 8 3.52 -0.53 -20.33
C ALA A 8 2.39 -1.03 -19.42
N THR A 9 1.34 -1.54 -20.04
CA THR A 9 0.31 -2.30 -19.34
C THR A 9 0.33 -3.76 -19.81
N ALA A 10 0.05 -4.69 -18.91
CA ALA A 10 -0.05 -6.10 -19.26
C ALA A 10 -1.39 -6.67 -18.82
N VAL A 11 -2.15 -7.25 -19.76
CA VAL A 11 -3.44 -7.90 -19.50
C VAL A 11 -3.41 -9.34 -19.98
N ARG A 12 -4.08 -10.24 -19.25
CA ARG A 12 -4.17 -11.64 -19.66
C ARG A 12 -5.26 -11.81 -20.73
N ASP A 13 -4.88 -12.33 -21.89
CA ASP A 13 -5.79 -12.72 -22.97
C ASP A 13 -5.61 -14.21 -23.31
N GLY A 14 -6.57 -15.02 -22.88
CA GLY A 14 -6.51 -16.48 -23.00
C GLY A 14 -5.26 -17.08 -22.34
N ARG A 15 -4.32 -17.56 -23.15
CA ARG A 15 -3.06 -18.19 -22.71
C ARG A 15 -1.87 -17.23 -22.67
N TRP A 16 -2.06 -15.99 -23.11
CA TRP A 16 -1.00 -15.01 -23.28
C TRP A 16 -1.23 -13.80 -22.38
N TRP A 17 -0.16 -13.05 -22.16
CA TRP A 17 -0.19 -11.70 -21.63
C TRP A 17 0.09 -10.75 -22.78
N LEU A 18 -0.85 -9.85 -23.06
CA LEU A 18 -0.66 -8.76 -24.01
C LEU A 18 0.02 -7.62 -23.27
N VAL A 19 1.19 -7.21 -23.74
CA VAL A 19 2.02 -6.16 -23.15
C VAL A 19 1.97 -4.95 -24.08
N THR A 20 1.28 -3.89 -23.69
CA THR A 20 1.02 -2.72 -24.52
C THR A 20 1.84 -1.53 -24.07
N ILE A 21 2.57 -0.89 -24.99
CA ILE A 21 3.22 0.41 -24.77
C ILE A 21 2.48 1.42 -25.63
N LEU A 22 1.64 2.24 -24.99
CA LEU A 22 0.74 3.16 -25.69
C LEU A 22 1.50 4.28 -26.39
N GLU A 23 2.60 4.73 -25.79
CA GLU A 23 3.47 5.79 -26.31
C GLU A 23 4.12 5.43 -27.65
N LEU A 24 4.26 4.12 -27.93
CA LEU A 24 4.86 3.58 -29.15
C LEU A 24 3.81 2.91 -30.07
N ASP A 25 2.53 2.92 -29.68
CA ASP A 25 1.43 2.20 -30.37
C ASP A 25 1.81 0.75 -30.73
N THR A 26 2.39 0.04 -29.75
CA THR A 26 2.94 -1.30 -29.96
C THR A 26 2.49 -2.29 -28.89
N VAL A 27 2.47 -3.56 -29.27
CA VAL A 27 2.04 -4.68 -28.41
C VAL A 27 2.98 -5.87 -28.55
N GLY A 28 3.41 -6.39 -27.40
CA GLY A 28 4.13 -7.64 -27.24
C GLY A 28 3.27 -8.74 -26.64
N GLN A 29 3.78 -9.97 -26.67
CA GLN A 29 3.11 -11.13 -26.08
C GLN A 29 4.06 -11.95 -25.21
N ALA A 30 3.66 -12.21 -23.97
CA ALA A 30 4.37 -13.07 -23.03
C ALA A 30 3.55 -14.33 -22.70
N ARG A 31 4.20 -15.47 -22.46
CA ARG A 31 3.52 -16.71 -22.03
C ARG A 31 3.24 -16.73 -20.54
N SER A 32 4.06 -16.03 -19.77
CA SER A 32 3.93 -15.95 -18.31
C SER A 32 4.09 -14.52 -17.83
N VAL A 33 3.54 -14.22 -16.64
CA VAL A 33 3.69 -12.89 -16.02
C VAL A 33 5.15 -12.52 -15.75
N GLY A 34 6.01 -13.51 -15.53
CA GLY A 34 7.45 -13.30 -15.32
C GLY A 34 8.20 -12.83 -16.57
N GLU A 35 7.65 -13.07 -17.76
CA GLU A 35 8.25 -12.65 -19.04
C GLU A 35 7.82 -11.24 -19.46
N VAL A 36 6.74 -10.71 -18.88
CA VAL A 36 6.11 -9.44 -19.28
C VAL A 36 7.10 -8.27 -19.32
N SER A 37 7.97 -8.16 -18.33
CA SER A 37 8.95 -7.05 -18.27
C SER A 37 10.00 -7.15 -19.38
N ALA A 38 10.48 -8.36 -19.67
CA ALA A 38 11.45 -8.58 -20.75
C ALA A 38 10.82 -8.28 -22.12
N VAL A 39 9.61 -8.78 -22.36
CA VAL A 39 8.87 -8.52 -23.60
C VAL A 39 8.58 -7.02 -23.80
N ALA A 40 8.29 -6.27 -22.74
CA ALA A 40 8.09 -4.83 -22.84
C ALA A 40 9.35 -4.10 -23.35
N VAL A 41 10.52 -4.45 -22.80
CA VAL A 41 11.82 -3.90 -23.20
C VAL A 41 12.16 -4.30 -24.64
N GLU A 42 12.02 -5.59 -24.97
CA GLU A 42 12.30 -6.14 -26.30
C GLU A 42 11.49 -5.41 -27.39
N VAL A 43 10.17 -5.26 -27.18
CA VAL A 43 9.29 -4.62 -28.17
C VAL A 43 9.60 -3.13 -28.33
N ALA A 44 9.90 -2.43 -27.24
CA ALA A 44 10.28 -1.02 -27.31
C ALA A 44 11.63 -0.81 -28.01
N ALA A 45 12.63 -1.62 -27.69
CA ALA A 45 13.96 -1.58 -28.30
C ALA A 45 13.87 -1.87 -29.81
N LEU A 46 13.09 -2.90 -30.18
CA LEU A 46 12.85 -3.26 -31.57
C LEU A 46 12.13 -2.13 -32.33
N PHE A 47 11.13 -1.50 -31.73
CA PHE A 47 10.40 -0.38 -32.34
C PHE A 47 11.31 0.84 -32.58
N LEU A 48 12.18 1.16 -31.62
CA LEU A 48 13.12 2.28 -31.71
C LEU A 48 14.35 1.99 -32.55
N GLY A 49 14.67 0.72 -32.80
CA GLY A 49 15.91 0.30 -33.44
C GLY A 49 17.16 0.56 -32.59
N VAL A 50 17.03 0.41 -31.27
CA VAL A 50 18.13 0.62 -30.29
C VAL A 50 18.41 -0.67 -29.51
N PRO A 51 19.57 -0.81 -28.85
CA PRO A 51 19.84 -1.91 -27.94
C PRO A 51 18.87 -1.92 -26.73
N GLU A 52 18.58 -3.10 -26.20
CA GLU A 52 17.70 -3.25 -25.03
C GLU A 52 18.24 -2.53 -23.78
N GLU A 53 19.57 -2.46 -23.60
CA GLU A 53 20.18 -1.75 -22.47
C GLU A 53 19.92 -0.23 -22.46
N ASP A 54 19.54 0.34 -23.61
CA ASP A 54 19.18 1.76 -23.74
C ASP A 54 17.70 2.01 -23.43
N VAL A 55 16.93 0.97 -23.05
CA VAL A 55 15.49 1.04 -22.79
C VAL A 55 15.16 0.61 -21.36
N ALA A 56 14.33 1.39 -20.69
CA ALA A 56 13.73 1.06 -19.40
C ALA A 56 12.20 1.15 -19.51
N VAL A 57 11.49 0.09 -19.11
CA VAL A 57 10.02 0.06 -19.15
C VAL A 57 9.45 -0.27 -17.78
N ALA A 58 8.59 0.61 -17.26
CA ALA A 58 7.82 0.35 -16.05
C ALA A 58 6.48 -0.31 -16.43
N VAL A 59 6.28 -1.56 -16.04
CA VAL A 59 5.09 -2.34 -16.41
C VAL A 59 4.08 -2.42 -15.27
N THR A 60 2.83 -2.08 -15.56
CA THR A 60 1.68 -2.32 -14.68
C THR A 60 0.90 -3.53 -15.18
N VAL A 61 0.77 -4.55 -14.33
CA VAL A 61 -0.02 -5.74 -14.65
C VAL A 61 -1.46 -5.52 -14.19
N HIS A 62 -2.41 -5.75 -15.08
CA HIS A 62 -3.84 -5.67 -14.80
C HIS A 62 -4.49 -7.05 -14.84
N ILE A 63 -5.45 -7.26 -13.95
CA ILE A 63 -6.31 -8.43 -13.90
C ILE A 63 -7.75 -8.01 -14.20
N THR A 64 -8.73 -8.37 -13.36
CA THR A 64 -10.10 -7.89 -13.52
C THR A 64 -10.28 -6.56 -12.79
N PRO A 65 -10.98 -5.57 -13.39
CA PRO A 65 -11.22 -4.28 -12.76
C PRO A 65 -11.87 -4.41 -11.38
N GLU A 66 -12.77 -5.37 -11.19
CA GLU A 66 -13.49 -5.60 -9.94
C GLU A 66 -12.55 -6.07 -8.83
N ALA A 67 -11.58 -6.94 -9.15
CA ALA A 67 -10.61 -7.43 -8.16
C ALA A 67 -9.65 -6.31 -7.74
N GLU A 68 -9.21 -5.48 -8.70
CA GLU A 68 -8.35 -4.33 -8.42
C GLU A 68 -9.09 -3.26 -7.61
N GLU A 69 -10.38 -3.05 -7.86
CA GLU A 69 -11.22 -2.14 -7.06
C GLU A 69 -11.36 -2.62 -5.62
N LEU A 70 -11.72 -3.89 -5.41
CA LEU A 70 -11.79 -4.49 -4.08
C LEU A 70 -10.46 -4.44 -3.35
N TRP A 71 -9.33 -4.61 -4.05
CA TRP A 71 -8.01 -4.46 -3.47
C TRP A 71 -7.75 -3.02 -2.99
N ARG A 72 -8.06 -2.02 -3.82
CA ARG A 72 -7.94 -0.60 -3.45
C ARG A 72 -8.82 -0.22 -2.27
N GLU A 73 -10.05 -0.76 -2.23
CA GLU A 73 -10.97 -0.59 -1.09
C GLU A 73 -10.37 -1.18 0.19
N ALA A 74 -9.81 -2.39 0.12
CA ALA A 74 -9.16 -3.04 1.26
C ALA A 74 -7.98 -2.21 1.77
N GLU A 75 -7.13 -1.68 0.89
CA GLU A 75 -6.02 -0.80 1.28
C GLU A 75 -6.50 0.51 1.93
N ALA A 76 -7.61 1.08 1.43
CA ALA A 76 -8.22 2.27 2.02
C ALA A 76 -8.76 1.99 3.42
N ALA A 77 -9.50 0.88 3.59
CA ALA A 77 -10.01 0.44 4.87
C ALA A 77 -8.88 0.13 5.87
N GLU A 78 -7.77 -0.43 5.40
CA GLU A 78 -6.60 -0.68 6.25
C GLU A 78 -5.97 0.63 6.74
N ARG A 79 -5.80 1.63 5.87
CA ARG A 79 -5.31 2.96 6.26
C ARG A 79 -6.23 3.61 7.29
N GLU A 80 -7.54 3.60 7.04
CA GLU A 80 -8.52 4.15 7.98
C GLU A 80 -8.48 3.43 9.34
N SER A 81 -8.39 2.10 9.34
CA SER A 81 -8.29 1.29 10.55
C SER A 81 -7.04 1.64 11.35
N ARG A 82 -5.88 1.78 10.71
CA ARG A 82 -4.62 2.18 11.35
C ARG A 82 -4.75 3.56 12.00
N GLU A 83 -5.27 4.54 11.27
CA GLU A 83 -5.48 5.88 11.83
C GLU A 83 -6.49 5.88 12.99
N ALA A 84 -7.59 5.13 12.87
CA ALA A 84 -8.59 5.01 13.92
C ALA A 84 -8.02 4.38 15.19
N GLN A 85 -7.16 3.36 15.04
CA GLN A 85 -6.45 2.73 16.15
C GLN A 85 -5.47 3.70 16.82
N GLU A 86 -4.71 4.48 16.04
CA GLU A 86 -3.79 5.50 16.56
C GLU A 86 -4.54 6.61 17.31
N ARG A 87 -5.62 7.13 16.72
CA ARG A 87 -6.52 8.11 17.36
C ARG A 87 -7.09 7.56 18.67
N SER A 88 -7.58 6.32 18.67
CA SER A 88 -8.11 5.65 19.85
C SER A 88 -7.04 5.47 20.94
N ALA A 89 -5.84 5.04 20.57
CA ALA A 89 -4.74 4.85 21.50
C ALA A 89 -4.30 6.19 22.13
N SER A 90 -4.19 7.24 21.32
CA SER A 90 -3.88 8.60 21.78
C SER A 90 -4.96 9.15 22.72
N ALA A 91 -6.22 9.03 22.35
CA ALA A 91 -7.35 9.47 23.16
C ALA A 91 -7.40 8.75 24.52
N ARG A 92 -7.18 7.43 24.54
CA ARG A 92 -7.14 6.64 25.77
C ARG A 92 -5.99 7.07 26.69
N ARG A 93 -4.79 7.29 26.15
CA ARG A 93 -3.64 7.80 26.92
C ARG A 93 -3.94 9.17 27.52
N ARG A 94 -4.51 10.09 26.72
CA ARG A 94 -4.91 11.43 27.17
C ARG A 94 -5.98 11.39 28.25
N ALA A 95 -7.00 10.55 28.10
CA ALA A 95 -8.06 10.39 29.09
C ALA A 95 -7.51 9.91 30.44
N VAL A 96 -6.59 8.94 30.42
CA VAL A 96 -5.88 8.51 31.63
C VAL A 96 -5.08 9.66 32.22
N ALA A 97 -4.24 10.34 31.42
CA ALA A 97 -3.42 11.46 31.90
C ALA A 97 -4.25 12.57 32.58
N ILE A 98 -5.40 12.94 32.00
CA ILE A 98 -6.33 13.92 32.60
C ILE A 98 -6.86 13.41 33.94
N ALA A 99 -7.36 12.18 34.01
CA ALA A 99 -7.86 11.61 35.26
C ALA A 99 -6.78 11.56 36.35
N ARG A 100 -5.52 11.29 35.99
CA ARG A 100 -4.39 11.31 36.93
C ARG A 100 -4.07 12.73 37.40
N ALA A 101 -4.08 13.71 36.49
CA ALA A 101 -3.85 15.13 36.81
C ALA A 101 -4.90 15.65 37.81
N ASP A 102 -6.16 15.26 37.61
CA ASP A 102 -7.30 15.57 38.49
C ASP A 102 -7.34 14.76 39.79
N LYS A 103 -6.26 14.01 40.09
CA LYS A 103 -6.05 13.24 41.32
C LYS A 103 -7.04 12.10 41.58
N TYR A 104 -7.76 11.63 40.56
CA TYR A 104 -8.54 10.39 40.68
C TYR A 104 -7.62 9.20 40.97
N SER A 105 -8.11 8.15 41.65
CA SER A 105 -7.35 6.91 41.86
C SER A 105 -7.35 6.02 40.61
N LEU A 106 -6.44 5.04 40.55
CA LEU A 106 -6.39 4.09 39.44
C LEU A 106 -7.68 3.25 39.35
N ASP A 107 -8.27 2.93 40.50
CA ASP A 107 -9.50 2.15 40.58
C ASP A 107 -10.72 2.98 40.12
N ALA A 108 -10.77 4.27 40.45
CA ALA A 108 -11.81 5.18 39.98
C ALA A 108 -11.75 5.35 38.44
N ALA A 109 -10.55 5.55 37.89
CA ALA A 109 -10.36 5.65 36.44
C ALA A 109 -10.69 4.33 35.72
N ALA A 110 -10.29 3.18 36.30
CA ALA A 110 -10.60 1.85 35.78
C ALA A 110 -12.12 1.62 35.71
N ALA A 111 -12.84 1.92 36.79
CA ALA A 111 -14.29 1.83 36.85
C ALA A 111 -14.98 2.77 35.84
N ALA A 112 -14.52 4.02 35.74
CA ALA A 112 -15.10 5.00 34.82
C ALA A 112 -14.89 4.65 33.34
N PHE A 113 -13.73 4.08 32.99
CA PHE A 113 -13.39 3.75 31.60
C PHE A 113 -13.73 2.30 31.20
N GLY A 114 -14.27 1.49 32.12
CA GLY A 114 -14.61 0.09 31.86
C GLY A 114 -13.40 -0.78 31.51
N VAL A 115 -12.24 -0.50 32.11
CA VAL A 115 -10.99 -1.25 31.88
C VAL A 115 -10.38 -1.70 33.20
N SER A 116 -9.43 -2.62 33.17
CA SER A 116 -8.73 -3.05 34.38
C SER A 116 -7.78 -1.97 34.90
N ARG A 117 -7.51 -2.00 36.22
CA ARG A 117 -6.49 -1.17 36.87
C ARG A 117 -5.12 -1.29 36.18
N THR A 118 -4.71 -2.51 35.82
CA THR A 118 -3.46 -2.76 35.08
C THR A 118 -3.43 -2.03 33.74
N ARG A 119 -4.57 -1.99 33.03
CA ARG A 119 -4.65 -1.26 31.76
C ARG A 119 -4.49 0.24 31.93
N VAL A 120 -5.06 0.81 32.99
CA VAL A 120 -4.86 2.23 33.34
C VAL A 120 -3.38 2.51 33.62
N GLN A 121 -2.71 1.67 34.42
CA GLN A 121 -1.28 1.83 34.72
C GLN A 121 -0.40 1.75 33.46
N GLN A 122 -0.70 0.84 32.54
CA GLN A 122 0.03 0.75 31.27
C GLN A 122 -0.16 2.00 30.41
N LEU A 123 -1.38 2.52 30.34
CA LEU A 123 -1.70 3.74 29.57
C LEU A 123 -1.06 4.98 30.19
N GLU A 124 -1.01 5.07 31.52
CA GLU A 124 -0.32 6.14 32.26
C GLU A 124 1.18 6.15 31.92
N ARG A 125 1.86 4.99 32.02
CA ARG A 125 3.28 4.87 31.67
C ARG A 125 3.54 5.23 30.20
N ALA A 126 2.70 4.76 29.30
CA ALA A 126 2.83 5.06 27.87
C ALA A 126 2.58 6.54 27.54
N ALA A 127 1.77 7.26 28.32
CA ALA A 127 1.55 8.69 28.16
C ALA A 127 2.73 9.54 28.63
N THR A 128 3.48 9.07 29.62
CA THR A 128 4.69 9.75 30.12
C THR A 128 5.93 9.51 29.24
N ALA A 129 5.92 8.45 28.42
CA ALA A 129 7.03 8.07 27.55
C ALA A 129 6.94 8.65 26.11
N SER A 130 5.84 9.31 25.77
CA SER A 130 5.64 10.05 24.50
C SER A 130 5.85 11.54 24.72
#